data_AF-A0A2X2NK73-F1
#
_entry.id   AF-A0A2X2NK73-F1
#
_cell.length_a   1.000
_cell.length_b   1.000
_cell.length_c   1.000
_cell.angle_alpha   90.00
_cell.angle_beta   90.00
_cell.angle_gamma   90.00
#
_symmetry.space_group_name_H-M   'P 1'
#
loop_
_entity.id
_entity.type
_entity.pdbx_description
1 polymer ?
#
loop_
_entity_poly.entity_id
_entity_poly.type
_entity_poly.pdbx_seq_one_letter_code
_entity_poly.pdbx_strand_id
1 'polypeptide(L)'
;MAKIGLNYGDKLQIADKSYRVITEGLDIPEVFGKLTFRGIEGADLIYEEDRTQRNDDGSYAQIATGEARGIVVGIHSSVQHETLFFTIADMSEQEIEDLGLKYREEVELEDIVVTYSSIGRNDNYKLYASKLKAKSDTTPIKNDVKSDTKK
;
A
#
# COMPACT_ATOMS: atom_id res chain seq x y z
N MET A 1 31.03 7.23 19.97
CA MET A 1 30.98 6.14 18.97
C MET A 1 30.45 6.73 17.68
N ALA A 2 31.22 6.70 16.60
CA ALA A 2 30.77 7.20 15.31
C ALA A 2 29.62 6.30 14.80
N LYS A 3 28.45 6.89 14.54
CA LYS A 3 27.39 6.21 13.78
C LYS A 3 27.89 6.06 12.35
N ILE A 4 28.43 4.88 12.03
CA ILE A 4 28.78 4.53 10.64
C ILE A 4 27.46 4.18 9.95
N GLY A 5 27.04 5.02 8.99
CA GLY A 5 25.84 4.82 8.17
C GLY A 5 24.98 6.09 8.07
N LEU A 6 24.34 6.27 6.90
CA LEU A 6 23.30 7.30 6.69
C LEU A 6 22.18 7.13 7.73
N ASN A 7 21.83 8.23 8.41
CA ASN A 7 20.71 8.25 9.34
C ASN A 7 19.42 8.46 8.55
N TYR A 8 18.62 7.40 8.40
CA TYR A 8 17.34 7.43 7.68
C TYR A 8 16.15 7.77 8.60
N GLY A 9 16.36 8.66 9.58
CA GLY A 9 15.29 9.11 10.49
C GLY A 9 14.81 8.08 11.52
N ASP A 10 13.70 8.43 12.18
CA ASP A 10 13.05 7.63 13.21
C ASP A 10 12.26 6.45 12.61
N LYS A 11 12.07 5.39 13.41
CA LYS A 11 11.26 4.26 12.98
C LYS A 11 9.78 4.63 13.06
N LEU A 12 9.05 4.47 11.96
CA LEU A 12 7.59 4.60 11.94
C LEU A 12 6.95 3.27 12.30
N GLN A 13 6.00 3.30 13.22
CA GLN A 13 5.18 2.12 13.53
C GLN A 13 3.99 2.07 12.57
N ILE A 14 3.91 0.99 11.79
CA ILE A 14 2.79 0.70 10.89
C ILE A 14 2.16 -0.60 11.38
N ALA A 15 1.04 -0.46 12.09
CA ALA A 15 0.38 -1.53 12.84
C ALA A 15 1.32 -2.25 13.85
N ASP A 16 1.57 -3.54 13.64
CA ASP A 16 2.38 -4.43 14.47
C ASP A 16 3.90 -4.30 14.22
N LYS A 17 4.33 -3.62 13.14
CA LYS A 17 5.74 -3.58 12.71
C LYS A 17 6.32 -2.17 12.71
N SER A 18 7.57 -2.09 13.16
CA SER A 18 8.38 -0.86 13.13
C SER A 18 9.30 -0.85 11.92
N TYR A 19 9.11 0.12 11.05
CA TYR A 19 9.85 0.26 9.81
C TYR A 19 10.80 1.45 9.84
N ARG A 20 11.93 1.34 9.14
CA ARG A 20 12.76 2.49 8.83
C ARG A 20 12.20 3.15 7.58
N VAL A 21 11.84 4.43 7.67
CA VAL A 21 11.26 5.18 6.56
C VAL A 21 12.38 5.84 5.78
N ILE A 22 12.41 5.64 4.47
CA ILE A 22 13.43 6.24 3.59
C ILE A 22 12.85 7.28 2.63
N THR A 23 11.56 7.59 2.77
CA THR A 23 10.80 8.49 1.88
C THR A 23 11.41 9.88 1.79
N GLU A 24 11.89 10.44 2.91
CA GLU A 24 12.51 11.78 2.93
C GLU A 24 13.78 11.87 2.07
N GLY A 25 14.45 10.74 1.82
CA GLY A 25 15.63 10.67 0.97
C GLY A 25 15.34 10.41 -0.51
N LEU A 26 14.07 10.33 -0.91
CA LEU A 26 13.65 9.95 -2.26
C LEU A 26 12.81 11.07 -2.89
N ASP A 27 13.11 11.39 -4.15
CA ASP A 27 12.19 12.17 -4.99
C ASP A 27 11.11 11.22 -5.53
N ILE A 28 9.99 11.15 -4.82
CA ILE A 28 8.90 10.20 -5.09
C ILE A 28 8.37 10.30 -6.54
N PRO A 29 8.08 11.50 -7.09
CA PRO A 29 7.78 11.67 -8.51
C PRO A 29 8.83 11.11 -9.46
N GLU A 30 10.13 11.32 -9.18
CA GLU A 30 11.20 10.81 -10.05
C GLU A 30 11.38 9.29 -9.93
N VAL A 31 11.20 8.74 -8.72
CA VAL A 31 11.36 7.30 -8.44
C VAL A 31 10.25 6.46 -9.08
N PHE A 32 9.01 6.96 -9.09
CA PHE A 32 7.86 6.18 -9.55
C PHE A 32 7.27 6.66 -10.88
N GLY A 33 7.39 7.95 -11.21
CA GLY A 33 6.79 8.54 -12.41
C GLY A 33 5.26 8.36 -12.46
N LYS A 34 4.75 8.04 -13.65
CA LYS A 34 3.32 7.81 -13.88
C LYS A 34 2.91 6.47 -13.26
N LEU A 35 1.86 6.51 -12.44
CA LEU A 35 1.29 5.35 -11.78
C LEU A 35 0.01 4.90 -12.49
N THR A 36 -0.11 3.61 -12.74
CA THR A 36 -1.30 3.03 -13.38
C THR A 36 -1.82 1.81 -12.61
N PHE A 37 -3.13 1.75 -12.42
CA PHE A 37 -3.78 0.69 -11.65
C PHE A 37 -3.70 -0.67 -12.34
N ARG A 38 -3.41 -1.73 -11.59
CA ARG A 38 -3.39 -3.11 -12.08
C ARG A 38 -4.47 -3.99 -11.46
N GLY A 39 -4.76 -3.80 -10.18
CA GLY A 39 -5.79 -4.58 -9.49
C GLY A 39 -5.69 -4.46 -7.98
N ILE A 40 -6.67 -5.03 -7.31
CA ILE A 40 -6.67 -5.24 -5.86
C ILE A 40 -6.17 -6.67 -5.62
N GLU A 41 -5.16 -6.83 -4.77
CA GLU A 41 -4.62 -8.13 -4.39
C GLU A 41 -5.30 -8.69 -3.13
N GLY A 42 -5.86 -7.81 -2.31
CA GLY A 42 -6.61 -8.15 -1.09
C GLY A 42 -5.99 -7.54 0.18
N ALA A 43 -6.47 -7.97 1.35
CA ALA A 43 -6.03 -7.43 2.64
C ALA A 43 -4.63 -7.94 3.07
N ASP A 44 -3.75 -7.04 3.53
CA ASP A 44 -2.49 -7.37 4.22
C ASP A 44 -2.82 -7.73 5.69
N LEU A 45 -3.14 -9.00 5.94
CA LEU A 45 -3.52 -9.49 7.27
C LEU A 45 -2.36 -9.42 8.27
N ILE A 46 -2.70 -9.10 9.51
CA ILE A 46 -1.78 -9.14 10.65
C ILE A 46 -1.82 -10.54 11.26
N TYR A 47 -0.65 -11.10 11.54
CA TYR A 47 -0.49 -12.43 12.10
C TYR A 47 0.21 -12.34 13.46
N GLU A 48 -0.16 -13.25 14.36
CA GLU A 48 0.45 -13.43 15.66
C GLU A 48 0.99 -14.85 15.84
N GLU A 49 1.99 -14.98 16.71
CA GLU A 49 2.55 -16.28 17.07
C GLU A 49 1.58 -17.05 17.97
N ASP A 50 1.03 -18.15 17.44
CA ASP A 50 0.36 -19.15 18.25
C ASP A 50 1.40 -19.97 19.02
N ARG A 51 1.57 -19.63 20.31
CA ARG A 51 2.53 -20.30 21.19
C ARG A 51 2.12 -21.74 21.56
N THR A 52 0.93 -22.18 21.17
CA THR A 52 0.44 -23.54 21.42
C THR A 52 0.84 -24.53 20.32
N GLN A 53 1.22 -24.04 19.13
CA GLN A 53 1.61 -24.86 18.00
C GLN A 53 3.00 -24.48 17.48
N ARG A 54 3.83 -25.50 17.19
CA ARG A 54 5.16 -25.33 16.60
C ARG A 54 5.21 -25.92 15.21
N ASN A 55 5.88 -25.21 14.31
CA ASN A 55 6.25 -25.70 12.99
C ASN A 55 7.44 -26.67 13.09
N ASP A 56 7.67 -27.44 12.03
CA ASP A 56 8.76 -28.43 11.94
C ASP A 56 10.15 -27.80 12.07
N ASP A 57 10.29 -26.51 11.74
CA ASP A 57 11.52 -25.72 11.88
C ASP A 57 11.75 -25.19 13.32
N GLY A 58 10.83 -25.46 14.25
CA GLY A 58 10.88 -25.03 15.64
C GLY A 58 10.37 -23.60 15.90
N SER A 59 9.91 -22.89 14.87
CA SER A 59 9.19 -21.61 15.02
C SER A 59 7.75 -21.83 15.50
N TYR A 60 7.11 -20.79 16.03
CA TYR A 60 5.69 -20.84 16.37
C TYR A 60 4.83 -20.70 15.12
N ALA A 61 3.68 -21.39 15.09
CA ALA A 61 2.70 -21.21 14.04
C ALA A 61 2.19 -19.77 14.04
N GLN A 62 1.86 -19.25 12.86
CA GLN A 62 1.32 -17.89 12.71
C GLN A 62 -0.19 -18.00 12.50
N ILE A 63 -0.99 -17.35 13.34
CA ILE A 63 -2.44 -17.27 13.20
C ILE A 63 -2.85 -15.85 12.82
N ALA A 64 -3.78 -15.71 11.87
CA ALA A 64 -4.31 -14.41 11.49
C ALA A 64 -5.12 -13.83 12.66
N THR A 65 -4.83 -12.59 13.04
CA THR A 65 -5.52 -11.86 14.12
C THR A 65 -6.95 -11.45 13.74
N GLY A 66 -7.26 -11.46 12.44
CA GLY A 66 -8.50 -10.89 11.90
C GLY A 66 -8.40 -9.39 11.60
N GLU A 67 -7.32 -8.73 12.00
CA GLU A 67 -7.03 -7.34 11.65
C GLU A 67 -6.18 -7.27 10.38
N ALA A 68 -6.44 -6.25 9.55
CA ALA A 68 -5.66 -5.96 8.36
C ALA A 68 -4.85 -4.68 8.55
N ARG A 69 -3.59 -4.71 8.10
CA ARG A 69 -2.72 -3.53 8.03
C ARG A 69 -3.18 -2.54 6.94
N GLY A 70 -3.94 -3.02 5.97
CA GLY A 70 -4.50 -2.25 4.87
C GLY A 70 -4.84 -3.13 3.67
N ILE A 71 -5.21 -2.53 2.55
CA ILE A 71 -5.52 -3.23 1.30
C ILE A 71 -4.34 -3.11 0.34
N VAL A 72 -3.86 -4.24 -0.16
CA VAL A 72 -2.79 -4.30 -1.14
C VAL A 72 -3.35 -4.06 -2.53
N VAL A 73 -2.80 -3.06 -3.21
CA VAL A 73 -3.11 -2.73 -4.60
C VAL A 73 -1.87 -2.86 -5.48
N GLY A 74 -2.04 -3.47 -6.63
CA GLY A 74 -1.03 -3.55 -7.68
C GLY A 74 -1.03 -2.27 -8.50
N ILE A 75 0.10 -1.58 -8.54
CA ILE A 75 0.29 -0.34 -9.27
C ILE A 75 1.54 -0.45 -10.14
N HIS A 76 1.41 -0.15 -11.42
CA HIS A 76 2.56 -0.13 -12.31
C HIS A 76 3.18 1.26 -12.37
N SER A 77 4.50 1.30 -12.15
CA SER A 77 5.34 2.49 -12.27
C SER A 77 5.97 2.57 -13.66
N SER A 78 5.90 3.75 -14.28
CA SER A 78 6.53 4.00 -15.57
C SER A 78 8.05 4.05 -15.52
N VAL A 79 8.64 4.33 -14.35
CA VAL A 79 10.10 4.46 -14.16
C VAL A 79 10.74 3.14 -13.73
N GLN A 80 10.12 2.42 -12.80
CA GLN A 80 10.61 1.10 -12.36
C GLN A 80 10.33 -0.01 -13.39
N HIS A 81 9.40 0.25 -14.31
CA HIS A 81 8.96 -0.71 -15.34
C HIS A 81 8.37 -2.02 -14.81
N GLU A 82 7.93 -2.04 -13.55
CA GLU A 82 7.36 -3.21 -12.89
C GLU A 82 6.03 -2.90 -12.18
N THR A 83 5.36 -3.94 -11.72
CA THR A 83 4.20 -3.81 -10.84
C THR A 83 4.69 -3.77 -9.40
N LEU A 84 4.39 -2.67 -8.73
CA LEU A 84 4.68 -2.44 -7.33
C LEU A 84 3.41 -2.70 -6.52
N PHE A 85 3.59 -3.24 -5.31
CA PHE A 85 2.49 -3.53 -4.40
C PHE A 85 2.47 -2.50 -3.28
N PHE A 86 1.42 -1.68 -3.24
CA PHE A 86 1.20 -0.67 -2.21
C PHE A 86 0.13 -1.16 -1.24
N THR A 87 0.40 -1.06 0.07
CA THR A 87 -0.63 -1.24 1.09
C THR A 87 -1.29 0.10 1.39
N ILE A 88 -2.58 0.22 1.08
CA ILE A 88 -3.42 1.38 1.37
C ILE A 88 -3.99 1.24 2.77
N ALA A 89 -3.59 2.14 3.66
CA ALA A 89 -3.90 2.04 5.10
C ALA A 89 -5.27 2.63 5.46
N ASP A 90 -5.69 3.71 4.81
CA ASP A 90 -6.87 4.50 5.23
C ASP A 90 -8.10 4.26 4.35
N MET A 91 -8.12 3.17 3.57
CA MET A 91 -9.26 2.79 2.73
C MET A 91 -9.54 1.29 2.86
N SER A 92 -10.82 0.96 2.93
CA SER A 92 -11.32 -0.41 2.82
C SER A 92 -11.32 -0.89 1.36
N GLU A 93 -11.43 -2.21 1.18
CA GLU A 93 -11.49 -2.83 -0.14
C GLU A 93 -12.68 -2.29 -0.94
N GLN A 94 -13.84 -2.19 -0.30
CA GLN A 94 -15.05 -1.62 -0.91
C GLN A 94 -14.85 -0.17 -1.35
N GLU A 95 -14.22 0.68 -0.54
CA GLU A 95 -13.96 2.07 -0.91
C GLU A 95 -13.04 2.19 -2.13
N ILE A 96 -12.11 1.25 -2.29
CA ILE A 96 -11.22 1.19 -3.47
C ILE A 96 -12.00 0.67 -4.70
N GLU A 97 -12.85 -0.34 -4.53
CA GLU A 97 -13.72 -0.84 -5.60
C GLU A 97 -14.71 0.23 -6.08
N ASP A 98 -15.25 1.02 -5.15
CA ASP A 98 -16.20 2.11 -5.41
C ASP A 98 -15.57 3.26 -6.21
N LEU A 99 -14.23 3.37 -6.26
CA LEU A 99 -13.55 4.29 -7.18
C LEU A 99 -13.78 3.92 -8.65
N GLY A 100 -14.19 2.67 -8.95
CA GLY A 100 -14.47 2.21 -10.30
C GLY A 100 -13.25 2.16 -11.22
N LEU A 101 -12.05 2.05 -10.64
CA LEU A 101 -10.78 2.08 -11.37
C LEU A 101 -10.66 0.90 -12.33
N LYS A 102 -10.29 1.20 -13.57
CA LYS A 102 -10.03 0.18 -14.60
C LYS A 102 -8.55 -0.14 -14.70
N TYR A 103 -8.28 -1.32 -15.26
CA TYR A 103 -6.93 -1.72 -15.59
C TYR A 103 -6.23 -0.68 -16.46
N ARG A 104 -5.00 -0.30 -16.07
CA ARG A 104 -4.14 0.73 -16.67
C ARG A 104 -4.64 2.17 -16.54
N GLU A 105 -5.69 2.41 -15.75
CA GLU A 105 -6.11 3.78 -15.45
C GLU A 105 -5.06 4.50 -14.61
N GLU A 106 -4.87 5.80 -14.87
CA GLU A 106 -3.89 6.59 -14.14
C GLU A 106 -4.42 6.90 -12.73
N VAL A 107 -3.54 6.74 -11.74
CA VAL A 107 -3.89 6.91 -10.33
C VAL A 107 -2.87 7.79 -9.63
N GLU A 108 -3.31 8.40 -8.55
CA GLU A 108 -2.47 9.12 -7.60
C GLU A 108 -2.57 8.46 -6.23
N LEU A 109 -1.44 8.43 -5.54
CA LEU A 109 -1.34 7.92 -4.18
C LEU A 109 -1.02 9.08 -3.25
N GLU A 110 -1.72 9.14 -2.13
CA GLU A 110 -1.48 10.16 -1.10
C GLU A 110 -0.55 9.61 -0.02
N ASP A 111 0.35 10.47 0.47
CA ASP A 111 1.27 10.19 1.58
C ASP A 111 2.02 8.86 1.42
N ILE A 112 2.70 8.70 0.28
CA ILE A 112 3.50 7.50 0.01
C ILE A 112 4.59 7.37 1.06
N VAL A 113 4.67 6.20 1.70
CA VAL A 113 5.72 5.83 2.62
C VAL A 113 6.47 4.62 2.07
N VAL A 114 7.75 4.83 1.78
CA VAL A 114 8.72 3.80 1.41
C VAL A 114 9.45 3.35 2.66
N THR A 115 9.27 2.08 3.01
CA THR A 115 9.92 1.47 4.16
C THR A 115 11.04 0.54 3.72
N TYR A 116 12.07 0.44 4.56
CA TYR A 116 13.18 -0.48 4.39
C TYR A 116 13.34 -1.35 5.65
N SER A 117 13.52 -2.64 5.42
CA SER A 117 13.82 -3.62 6.45
C SER A 117 14.93 -4.55 5.96
N SER A 118 15.97 -4.70 6.78
CA SER A 118 17.04 -5.68 6.54
C SER A 118 17.00 -6.70 7.65
N ILE A 119 16.59 -7.93 7.33
CA ILE A 119 16.57 -9.04 8.27
C ILE A 119 17.41 -10.17 7.67
N GLY A 120 18.48 -10.57 8.36
CA GLY A 120 19.26 -11.74 7.97
C GLY A 120 19.92 -11.65 6.58
N ARG A 121 20.40 -10.47 6.18
CA ARG A 121 20.93 -10.17 4.83
C ARG A 121 19.89 -10.16 3.70
N ASN A 122 18.60 -10.24 4.04
CA ASN A 122 17.54 -9.99 3.07
C ASN A 122 17.06 -8.55 3.21
N ASP A 123 17.35 -7.76 2.19
CA ASP A 123 16.94 -6.37 2.07
C ASP A 123 15.57 -6.31 1.41
N ASN A 124 14.54 -5.98 2.20
CA ASN A 124 13.17 -5.87 1.74
C ASN A 124 12.67 -4.45 1.91
N TYR A 125 11.95 -3.97 0.90
CA TYR A 125 11.17 -2.75 1.00
C TYR A 125 9.67 -3.08 1.02
N LYS A 126 8.89 -2.25 1.70
CA LYS A 126 7.43 -2.26 1.60
C LYS A 126 6.96 -0.84 1.30
N LEU A 127 5.92 -0.77 0.46
CA LEU A 127 5.33 0.48 0.02
C LEU A 127 3.97 0.63 0.68
N TYR A 128 3.76 1.78 1.30
CA TYR A 128 2.50 2.18 1.90
C TYR A 128 2.04 3.48 1.27
N ALA A 129 0.73 3.69 1.30
CA ALA A 129 0.13 4.98 1.02
C ALA A 129 -1.11 5.13 1.91
N SER A 130 -1.50 6.36 2.22
CA SER A 130 -2.73 6.60 2.97
C SER A 130 -3.95 6.28 2.11
N LYS A 131 -4.01 6.85 0.89
CA LYS A 131 -5.18 6.75 0.00
C LYS A 131 -4.79 6.55 -1.46
N LEU A 132 -5.70 5.92 -2.20
CA LEU A 132 -5.68 5.79 -3.65
C LEU A 132 -6.74 6.70 -4.27
N LYS A 133 -6.38 7.41 -5.34
CA LYS A 133 -7.29 8.27 -6.10
C LYS A 133 -7.17 8.02 -7.58
N ALA A 134 -8.31 8.08 -8.29
CA ALA A 134 -8.30 8.18 -9.74
C ALA A 134 -7.72 9.54 -10.15
N LYS A 135 -6.73 9.55 -11.04
CA LYS A 135 -6.23 10.79 -11.61
C LYS A 135 -7.20 11.23 -12.70
N SER A 136 -8.11 12.13 -12.35
CA SER A 136 -9.21 12.51 -13.22
C SER A 136 -8.75 13.46 -14.33
N ASP A 137 -8.94 13.01 -15.57
CA ASP A 137 -9.56 13.84 -16.63
C ASP A 137 -11.04 13.46 -16.84
N THR A 138 -11.60 12.61 -15.97
CA THR A 138 -12.96 12.08 -16.10
C THR A 138 -13.94 12.95 -15.32
N THR A 139 -14.62 13.82 -16.06
CA THR A 139 -15.84 14.54 -15.67
C THR A 139 -16.76 13.66 -14.81
N PRO A 140 -17.29 14.15 -13.67
CA PRO A 140 -18.26 13.40 -12.90
C PRO A 140 -19.50 13.14 -13.76
N ILE A 141 -19.84 11.87 -13.96
CA ILE A 141 -21.10 11.47 -14.57
C ILE A 141 -22.19 11.89 -13.59
N LYS A 142 -22.80 13.06 -13.84
CA LYS A 142 -24.08 13.41 -13.22
C LYS A 142 -25.09 12.39 -13.72
N ASN A 143 -25.54 11.51 -12.81
CA ASN A 143 -26.78 10.78 -13.01
C ASN A 143 -27.94 11.79 -12.97
N ASP A 144 -28.31 12.33 -14.13
CA ASP A 144 -29.57 13.05 -14.31
C ASP A 144 -30.72 12.05 -14.16
N VAL A 145 -31.23 11.93 -12.93
CA VAL A 145 -32.54 11.34 -12.67
C VAL A 145 -33.57 12.30 -13.26
N LYS A 146 -34.02 12.02 -14.48
CA LYS A 146 -35.21 12.66 -15.05
C LYS A 146 -36.41 12.29 -14.17
N SER A 147 -36.85 13.25 -13.36
CA SER A 147 -38.16 13.22 -12.72
C SER A 147 -39.24 13.44 -13.79
N ASP A 148 -39.83 12.35 -14.28
CA ASP A 148 -41.08 12.41 -15.05
C ASP A 148 -42.22 12.89 -14.15
N THR A 149 -42.50 14.20 -14.20
CA THR A 149 -43.78 14.74 -13.75
C THR A 149 -44.70 14.78 -14.97
N LYS A 150 -45.60 13.79 -15.08
CA LYS A 150 -46.70 13.87 -16.05
C LYS A 150 -47.96 14.36 -15.35
N LYS A 151 -48.47 15.42 -15.95
CA LYS A 151 -49.64 16.24 -15.68
C LYS A 151 -50.95 15.50 -15.93
#